data_AF-A0A8C4QKR3-F1
#
_entry.id   AF-A0A8C4QKR3-F1
#
_cell.length_a   1.000
_cell.length_b   1.000
_cell.length_c   1.000
_cell.angle_alpha   90.00
_cell.angle_beta   90.00
_cell.angle_gamma   90.00
#
_symmetry.space_group_name_H-M   'P 1'
#
loop_
_entity.id
_entity.type
_entity.pdbx_description
1 polymer ?
#
loop_
_entity_poly.entity_id
_entity_poly.type
_entity_poly.pdbx_seq_one_letter_code
_entity_poly.pdbx_strand_id
1 'polypeptide(L)'
;MCICEPGQYRNSTGHCVIPALCECHDNGLVFSAGQRWQENCSHCHCVNGMKICQTSCPTLHCLQDEVKVYEPHRCCPVCRKEIVEQADICRRYTEVRNITQAGCSLKDVPVNYCSGRCPSIATVISQEPYINTDCQCCSYQLDPASPVHFLQLPCPGGGILPVVLPVIHSCKCSACQGEDLS
;
A
#
# COMPACT_ATOMS: atom_id res chain seq x y z
N MET A 1 16.89 -22.64 53.87
CA MET A 1 17.14 -23.31 52.57
C MET A 1 15.97 -24.25 52.28
N CYS A 2 15.32 -24.13 51.13
CA CYS A 2 14.20 -24.98 50.73
C CYS A 2 14.74 -26.38 50.32
N ILE A 3 15.19 -27.18 51.29
CA ILE A 3 15.65 -28.55 51.03
C ILE A 3 14.43 -29.46 51.03
N CYS A 4 14.12 -30.03 49.87
CA CYS A 4 13.24 -31.18 49.72
C CYS A 4 14.07 -32.39 49.28
N GLU A 5 13.46 -33.58 49.28
CA GLU A 5 14.10 -34.76 48.70
C GLU A 5 14.41 -34.56 47.20
N PRO A 6 15.44 -35.25 46.66
CA PRO A 6 15.78 -35.15 45.25
C PRO A 6 14.56 -35.40 44.34
N GLY A 7 14.25 -34.42 43.49
CA GLY A 7 13.11 -34.49 42.55
C GLY A 7 11.79 -33.91 43.07
N GLN A 8 11.75 -33.37 44.29
CA GLN A 8 10.59 -32.64 44.84
C GLN A 8 10.86 -31.14 44.99
N TYR A 9 9.80 -30.35 44.88
CA TYR A 9 9.83 -28.89 44.96
C TYR A 9 8.90 -28.40 46.07
N ARG A 10 9.27 -27.33 46.75
CA ARG A 10 8.44 -26.75 47.83
C ARG A 10 7.38 -25.83 47.24
N ASN A 11 6.10 -26.14 47.47
CA ASN A 11 4.97 -25.30 47.01
C ASN A 11 4.74 -24.07 47.92
N SER A 12 3.75 -23.24 47.58
CA SER A 12 3.41 -22.00 48.30
C SER A 12 2.99 -22.24 49.77
N THR A 13 2.42 -23.39 50.08
CA THR A 13 2.04 -23.81 51.45
C THR A 13 3.20 -24.43 52.23
N GLY A 14 4.36 -24.58 51.60
CA GLY A 14 5.59 -25.03 52.25
C GLY A 14 5.78 -26.55 52.26
N HIS A 15 4.92 -27.32 51.57
CA HIS A 15 5.01 -28.76 51.40
C HIS A 15 5.88 -29.15 50.20
N CYS A 16 6.62 -30.25 50.32
CA CYS A 16 7.36 -30.83 49.20
C CYS A 16 6.40 -31.62 48.31
N VAL A 17 6.31 -31.24 47.04
CA VAL A 17 5.44 -31.86 46.03
C VAL A 17 6.26 -32.28 44.82
N ILE A 18 5.75 -33.24 44.07
CA ILE A 18 6.31 -33.60 42.76
C ILE A 18 6.13 -32.45 41.76
N PRO A 19 6.97 -32.34 40.70
CA PRO A 19 6.93 -31.20 39.78
C PRO A 19 5.55 -30.95 39.18
N ALA A 20 4.85 -32.03 38.79
CA ALA A 20 3.53 -31.97 38.17
C ALA A 20 2.43 -31.36 39.07
N LEU A 21 2.65 -31.24 40.37
CA LEU A 21 1.74 -30.62 41.34
C LEU A 21 2.23 -29.25 41.82
N CYS A 22 3.36 -28.77 41.29
CA CYS A 22 3.91 -27.47 41.65
C CYS A 22 3.17 -26.34 40.93
N GLU A 23 2.83 -25.31 41.68
CA GLU A 23 2.21 -24.08 41.20
C GLU A 23 3.22 -23.20 40.46
N CYS A 24 2.72 -22.36 39.55
CA CYS A 24 3.52 -21.39 38.83
C CYS A 24 3.36 -20.00 39.45
N HIS A 25 4.48 -19.30 39.61
CA HIS A 25 4.49 -17.91 40.08
C HIS A 25 4.81 -16.98 38.92
N ASP A 26 3.92 -16.03 38.66
CA ASP A 26 4.07 -15.08 37.56
C ASP A 26 3.48 -13.72 37.95
N ASN A 27 4.30 -12.66 37.88
CA ASN A 27 3.93 -11.29 38.25
C ASN A 27 3.19 -11.14 39.60
N GLY A 28 3.56 -11.96 40.59
CA GLY A 28 2.96 -11.95 41.93
C GLY A 28 1.65 -12.74 42.06
N LEU A 29 1.17 -13.35 40.97
CA LEU A 29 0.04 -14.28 40.96
C LEU A 29 0.53 -15.73 41.05
N VAL A 30 -0.29 -16.57 41.67
CA VAL A 30 -0.05 -18.01 41.80
C VAL A 30 -1.07 -18.75 40.94
N PHE A 31 -0.59 -19.58 40.02
CA PHE A 31 -1.39 -20.40 39.13
C PHE A 31 -1.24 -21.87 39.52
N SER A 32 -2.37 -22.56 39.70
CA SER A 32 -2.40 -23.98 40.04
C SER A 32 -1.74 -24.83 38.96
N ALA A 33 -1.21 -25.99 39.35
CA ALA A 33 -0.68 -26.96 38.40
C ALA A 33 -1.71 -27.31 37.31
N GLY A 34 -1.31 -27.23 36.04
CA GLY A 34 -2.18 -27.46 34.88
C GLY A 34 -3.13 -26.31 34.54
N GLN A 35 -3.20 -25.25 35.35
CA GLN A 35 -4.05 -24.09 35.08
C GLN A 35 -3.63 -23.43 33.77
N ARG A 36 -4.63 -23.02 32.96
CA ARG A 36 -4.45 -22.25 31.73
C ARG A 36 -4.96 -20.83 31.92
N TRP A 37 -4.25 -19.86 31.38
CA TRP A 37 -4.66 -18.46 31.39
C TRP A 37 -4.23 -17.75 30.11
N GLN A 38 -4.90 -16.66 29.80
CA GLN A 38 -4.53 -15.80 28.69
C GLN A 38 -3.71 -14.64 29.23
N GLU A 39 -2.54 -14.40 28.62
CA GLU A 39 -1.70 -13.25 28.90
C GLU A 39 -1.35 -12.57 27.58
N ASN A 40 -1.80 -11.33 27.42
CA ASN A 40 -1.66 -10.58 26.17
C ASN A 40 -2.17 -11.40 24.97
N CYS A 41 -1.23 -11.82 24.12
CA CYS A 41 -1.46 -12.55 22.88
C CYS A 41 -1.14 -14.05 22.99
N SER A 42 -0.84 -14.53 24.19
CA SER A 42 -0.41 -15.89 24.43
C SER A 42 -1.39 -16.65 25.30
N HIS A 43 -1.56 -17.92 25.00
CA HIS A 43 -2.22 -18.87 25.89
C HIS A 43 -1.14 -19.55 26.72
N CYS A 44 -1.16 -19.28 28.02
CA CYS A 44 -0.21 -19.79 28.98
C CYS A 44 -0.81 -20.95 29.77
N HIS A 45 0.04 -21.88 30.18
CA HIS A 45 -0.35 -22.96 31.07
C HIS A 45 0.79 -23.34 32.01
N CYS A 46 0.42 -23.76 33.22
CA CYS A 46 1.37 -24.15 34.24
C CYS A 46 1.74 -25.63 34.10
N VAL A 47 3.00 -25.92 33.78
CA VAL A 47 3.51 -27.28 33.62
C VAL A 47 4.76 -27.43 34.48
N ASN A 48 4.73 -28.36 35.42
CA ASN A 48 5.87 -28.67 36.29
C ASN A 48 6.42 -27.45 37.07
N GLY A 49 5.54 -26.56 37.54
CA GLY A 49 5.92 -25.31 38.20
C GLY A 49 6.48 -24.23 37.26
N MET A 50 6.47 -24.46 35.95
CA MET A 50 6.92 -23.52 34.93
C MET A 50 5.76 -22.99 34.08
N LYS A 51 5.75 -21.68 33.84
CA LYS A 51 4.83 -21.01 32.90
C LYS A 51 5.27 -21.31 31.47
N ILE A 52 4.40 -21.97 30.69
CA ILE A 52 4.60 -22.23 29.26
C ILE A 52 3.54 -21.47 28.47
N CYS A 53 3.98 -20.51 27.65
CA CYS A 53 3.10 -19.68 26.83
C CYS A 53 3.29 -19.94 25.35
N GLN A 54 2.18 -20.07 24.62
CA GLN A 54 2.21 -20.20 23.17
C GLN A 54 1.35 -19.11 22.53
N THR A 55 1.97 -18.36 21.61
CA THR A 55 1.28 -17.46 20.69
C THR A 55 1.02 -18.23 19.40
N SER A 56 -0.23 -18.30 18.95
CA SER A 56 -0.56 -18.87 17.63
C SER A 56 -1.28 -17.84 16.78
N CYS A 57 -0.67 -17.47 15.66
CA CYS A 57 -1.36 -16.70 14.62
C CYS A 57 -1.76 -17.64 13.48
N PRO A 58 -2.95 -17.46 12.88
CA PRO A 58 -3.31 -18.18 11.68
C PRO A 58 -2.33 -17.84 10.55
N THR A 59 -2.11 -18.79 9.64
CA THR A 59 -1.31 -18.56 8.44
C THR A 59 -1.94 -17.44 7.63
N LEU A 60 -1.19 -16.37 7.41
CA LEU A 60 -1.63 -15.20 6.68
C LEU A 60 -0.97 -15.18 5.30
N HIS A 61 -1.79 -15.23 4.26
CA HIS A 61 -1.37 -15.06 2.87
C HIS A 61 -1.87 -13.70 2.38
N CYS A 62 -0.95 -12.77 2.13
CA CYS A 62 -1.28 -11.47 1.55
C CYS A 62 -1.35 -11.56 0.02
N LEU A 63 -2.20 -10.75 -0.60
CA LEU A 63 -2.28 -10.63 -2.06
C LEU A 63 -1.02 -9.94 -2.63
N GLN A 64 -0.84 -9.99 -3.95
CA GLN A 64 0.35 -9.52 -4.69
C GLN A 64 0.75 -8.05 -4.40
N ASP A 65 -0.13 -7.23 -3.80
CA ASP A 65 0.08 -5.81 -3.52
C ASP A 65 -0.19 -5.43 -2.05
N GLU A 66 -0.11 -6.41 -1.16
CA GLU A 66 -0.32 -6.22 0.28
C GLU A 66 0.93 -6.59 1.06
N VAL A 67 1.27 -5.75 2.03
CA VAL A 67 2.36 -5.98 2.97
C VAL A 67 1.82 -6.45 4.30
N LYS A 68 2.58 -7.33 4.94
CA LYS A 68 2.30 -7.85 6.28
C LYS A 68 2.68 -6.78 7.31
N VAL A 69 1.69 -6.19 7.98
CA VAL A 69 1.88 -5.11 8.96
C VAL A 69 1.62 -5.60 10.38
N TYR A 70 2.51 -5.22 11.30
CA TYR A 70 2.35 -5.42 12.75
C TYR A 70 1.91 -4.11 13.39
N GLU A 71 0.65 -4.04 13.79
CA GLU A 71 0.08 -2.83 14.40
C GLU A 71 0.26 -2.89 15.93
N PRO A 72 0.59 -1.76 16.59
CA PRO A 72 0.58 -1.70 18.04
C PRO A 72 -0.84 -2.01 18.54
N HIS A 73 -0.95 -2.89 19.54
CA HIS A 73 -2.21 -3.43 20.10
C HIS A 73 -2.88 -4.57 19.30
N ARG A 74 -2.28 -5.07 18.21
CA ARG A 74 -2.74 -6.30 17.56
C ARG A 74 -1.82 -7.48 17.86
N CYS A 75 -2.43 -8.62 18.18
CA CYS A 75 -1.71 -9.86 18.46
C CYS A 75 -1.18 -10.57 17.21
N CYS A 76 -1.86 -10.40 16.09
CA CYS A 76 -1.48 -11.01 14.84
C CYS A 76 -1.31 -9.96 13.74
N PRO A 77 -0.35 -10.21 12.83
CA PRO A 77 -0.14 -9.35 11.68
C PRO A 77 -1.38 -9.35 10.78
N VAL A 78 -1.55 -8.26 10.05
CA VAL A 78 -2.62 -8.08 9.07
C VAL A 78 -2.03 -7.70 7.72
N CYS A 79 -2.73 -8.04 6.64
CA CYS A 79 -2.37 -7.55 5.32
C CYS A 79 -2.91 -6.13 5.15
N ARG A 80 -2.05 -5.21 4.75
CA ARG A 80 -2.44 -3.86 4.35
C ARG A 80 -1.89 -3.61 2.96
N LYS A 81 -2.69 -2.99 2.11
CA LYS A 81 -2.16 -2.36 0.91
C LYS A 81 -1.27 -1.22 1.38
N GLU A 82 -0.04 -1.15 0.86
CA GLU A 82 0.70 0.10 0.97
C GLU A 82 -0.18 1.17 0.32
N ILE A 83 -0.69 2.08 1.14
CA ILE A 83 -1.20 3.33 0.61
C ILE A 83 0.07 4.05 0.18
N VAL A 84 0.51 3.80 -1.04
CA VAL A 84 1.43 4.72 -1.72
C VAL A 84 0.64 6.02 -1.79
N GLU A 85 0.83 6.90 -0.80
CA GLU A 85 0.09 8.17 -0.68
C GLU A 85 0.35 9.12 -1.85
N GLN A 86 1.13 8.71 -2.85
CA GLN A 86 1.09 9.26 -4.19
C GLN A 86 1.16 8.14 -5.21
N ALA A 87 0.05 7.40 -5.42
CA ALA A 87 -0.23 6.96 -6.78
C ALA A 87 -0.11 8.20 -7.67
N ASP A 88 0.64 8.13 -8.78
CA ASP A 88 0.87 9.25 -9.70
C ASP A 88 -0.44 9.86 -10.21
N ILE A 89 -1.06 10.74 -9.42
CA ILE A 89 -2.27 11.47 -9.79
C ILE A 89 -1.92 12.35 -10.98
N CYS A 90 -2.90 12.62 -11.86
CA CYS A 90 -2.73 13.44 -13.06
C CYS A 90 -1.91 14.73 -12.81
N ARG A 91 -0.73 14.81 -13.43
CA ARG A 91 0.26 15.88 -13.26
C ARG A 91 0.91 16.26 -14.58
N ARG A 92 1.51 17.45 -14.59
CA ARG A 92 2.28 17.98 -15.72
C ARG A 92 3.72 17.50 -15.65
N TYR A 93 4.22 16.98 -16.75
CA TYR A 93 5.61 16.59 -16.96
C TYR A 93 6.21 17.38 -18.11
N THR A 94 7.53 17.44 -18.15
CA THR A 94 8.29 18.06 -19.23
C THR A 94 9.35 17.07 -19.70
N GLU A 95 9.39 16.80 -20.99
CA GLU A 95 10.39 15.92 -21.60
C GLU A 95 11.08 16.65 -22.76
N VAL A 96 12.39 16.45 -22.89
CA VAL A 96 13.17 17.01 -24.00
C VAL A 96 13.08 16.08 -25.19
N ARG A 97 12.59 16.59 -26.33
CA ARG A 97 12.37 15.83 -27.56
C ARG A 97 12.99 16.52 -28.76
N ASN A 98 13.39 15.72 -29.75
CA ASN A 98 13.75 16.21 -31.07
C ASN A 98 12.48 16.19 -31.93
N ILE A 99 12.06 17.35 -32.43
CA ILE A 99 10.85 17.48 -33.25
C ILE A 99 11.28 17.45 -34.71
N THR A 100 10.69 16.54 -35.47
CA THR A 100 10.95 16.36 -36.90
C THR A 100 9.64 16.36 -37.68
N GLN A 101 9.54 17.20 -38.70
CA GLN A 101 8.36 17.26 -39.57
C GLN A 101 8.77 17.64 -41.00
N ALA A 102 8.27 16.90 -41.99
CA ALA A 102 8.54 17.11 -43.41
C ALA A 102 10.04 17.28 -43.76
N GLY A 103 10.92 16.54 -43.06
CA GLY A 103 12.38 16.61 -43.28
C GLY A 103 13.09 17.81 -42.61
N CYS A 104 12.35 18.68 -41.95
CA CYS A 104 12.89 19.75 -41.10
C CYS A 104 12.97 19.26 -39.64
N SER A 105 13.94 19.75 -38.87
CA SER A 105 14.17 19.24 -37.51
C SER A 105 14.66 20.29 -36.54
N LEU A 106 14.17 20.23 -35.30
CA LEU A 106 14.65 21.02 -34.18
C LEU A 106 14.97 20.10 -33.01
N LYS A 107 16.19 20.24 -32.45
CA LYS A 107 16.67 19.40 -31.34
C LYS A 107 16.39 20.05 -29.99
N ASP A 108 16.39 19.23 -28.95
CA ASP A 108 16.36 19.64 -27.56
C ASP A 108 15.15 20.54 -27.20
N VAL A 109 13.98 20.22 -27.75
CA VAL A 109 12.75 20.97 -27.50
C VAL A 109 12.05 20.47 -26.23
N PRO A 110 11.82 21.32 -25.22
CA PRO A 110 11.05 20.93 -24.04
C PRO A 110 9.55 20.83 -24.38
N VAL A 111 8.99 19.64 -24.22
CA VAL A 111 7.56 19.35 -24.47
C VAL A 111 6.87 19.08 -23.15
N ASN A 112 5.83 19.85 -22.85
CA ASN A 112 4.98 19.64 -21.68
C ASN A 112 3.83 18.70 -22.03
N TYR A 113 3.51 17.77 -21.14
CA TYR A 113 2.36 16.86 -21.29
C TYR A 113 1.75 16.50 -19.93
N CYS A 114 0.50 16.06 -19.95
CA CYS A 114 -0.18 15.56 -18.75
C CYS A 114 -0.12 14.04 -18.71
N SER A 115 0.23 13.47 -17.56
CA SER A 115 0.22 12.03 -17.35
C SER A 115 -0.12 11.69 -15.89
N GLY A 116 -0.61 10.48 -15.67
CA GLY A 116 -0.98 9.99 -14.35
C GLY A 116 -2.31 9.24 -14.37
N ARG A 117 -2.65 8.71 -13.20
CA ARG A 117 -3.85 7.95 -12.92
C ARG A 117 -4.95 8.89 -12.46
N CYS A 118 -6.17 8.61 -12.91
CA CYS A 118 -7.37 9.31 -12.51
C CYS A 118 -8.38 8.33 -11.92
N PRO A 119 -9.16 8.73 -10.90
CA PRO A 119 -10.18 7.85 -10.32
C PRO A 119 -11.28 7.57 -11.34
N SER A 120 -11.48 6.30 -11.66
CA SER A 120 -12.57 5.80 -12.51
C SER A 120 -13.33 4.72 -11.76
N ILE A 121 -14.61 4.56 -12.05
CA ILE A 121 -15.47 3.58 -11.39
C ILE A 121 -16.32 2.81 -12.39
N ALA A 122 -16.50 1.52 -12.11
CA ALA A 122 -17.48 0.67 -12.77
C ALA A 122 -18.45 0.14 -11.71
N THR A 123 -19.75 0.29 -11.96
CA THR A 123 -20.81 -0.18 -11.07
C THR A 123 -21.71 -1.17 -11.79
N VAL A 124 -22.15 -2.20 -11.08
CA VAL A 124 -23.12 -3.18 -11.60
C VAL A 124 -24.52 -2.68 -11.27
N ILE A 125 -25.38 -2.61 -12.28
CA ILE A 125 -26.77 -2.17 -12.18
C ILE A 125 -27.73 -3.29 -12.58
N SER A 126 -28.97 -3.27 -12.09
CA SER A 126 -29.95 -4.35 -12.28
C SER A 126 -30.68 -4.34 -13.63
N GLN A 127 -30.53 -3.27 -14.40
CA GLN A 127 -31.13 -3.07 -15.72
C GLN A 127 -30.03 -2.86 -16.74
N GLU A 128 -30.30 -3.19 -18.01
CA GLU A 128 -29.38 -2.93 -19.12
C GLU A 128 -28.90 -1.46 -19.09
N PRO A 129 -27.60 -1.16 -19.25
CA PRO A 129 -26.48 -2.02 -19.70
C PRO A 129 -25.86 -2.99 -18.66
N TYR A 130 -26.44 -3.14 -17.46
CA TYR A 130 -25.97 -3.96 -16.33
C TYR A 130 -24.62 -3.55 -15.72
N ILE A 131 -23.83 -2.76 -16.45
CA ILE A 131 -22.58 -2.18 -16.02
C ILE A 131 -22.60 -0.72 -16.45
N ASN A 132 -22.44 0.18 -15.48
CA ASN A 132 -22.22 1.60 -15.75
C ASN A 132 -20.76 1.95 -15.46
N THR A 133 -20.14 2.74 -16.32
CA THR A 133 -18.73 3.13 -16.21
C THR A 133 -18.61 4.64 -16.26
N ASP A 134 -17.97 5.22 -15.24
CA ASP A 134 -17.57 6.62 -15.21
C ASP A 134 -16.04 6.69 -15.24
N CYS A 135 -15.52 7.08 -16.40
CA CYS A 135 -14.10 7.09 -16.70
C CYS A 135 -13.56 8.52 -16.64
N GLN A 136 -12.55 8.72 -15.79
CA GLN A 136 -11.76 9.95 -15.74
C GLN A 136 -10.37 9.68 -16.32
N CYS A 137 -9.92 10.55 -17.20
CA CYS A 137 -8.62 10.52 -17.85
C CYS A 137 -7.80 11.75 -17.47
N CYS A 138 -6.47 11.59 -17.45
CA CYS A 138 -5.58 12.71 -17.23
C CYS A 138 -5.50 13.58 -18.48
N SER A 139 -6.09 14.77 -18.40
CA SER A 139 -6.21 15.70 -19.52
C SER A 139 -5.55 17.04 -19.22
N TYR A 140 -5.20 17.76 -20.28
CA TYR A 140 -4.61 19.09 -20.20
C TYR A 140 -5.67 20.18 -20.33
N GLN A 141 -5.41 21.33 -19.70
CA GLN A 141 -6.08 22.58 -19.99
C GLN A 141 -5.08 23.53 -20.62
N LEU A 142 -5.44 24.09 -21.78
CA LEU A 142 -4.60 25.06 -22.47
C LEU A 142 -4.60 26.40 -21.74
N ASP A 143 -3.51 27.14 -21.91
CA ASP A 143 -3.45 28.53 -21.45
C ASP A 143 -4.49 29.39 -22.19
N PRO A 144 -5.35 30.12 -21.47
CA PRO A 144 -6.44 30.87 -22.09
C PRO A 144 -5.97 32.11 -22.86
N ALA A 145 -4.79 32.66 -22.53
CA ALA A 145 -4.25 33.84 -23.20
C ALA A 145 -3.34 33.45 -24.37
N SER A 146 -2.60 32.35 -24.24
CA SER A 146 -1.67 31.86 -25.25
C SER A 146 -1.72 30.33 -25.33
N PRO A 147 -2.75 29.74 -25.97
CA PRO A 147 -2.98 28.29 -25.95
C PRO A 147 -1.91 27.49 -26.70
N VAL A 148 -1.13 28.17 -27.54
CA VAL A 148 -0.14 27.54 -28.43
C VAL A 148 1.14 28.35 -28.51
N HIS A 149 2.25 27.65 -28.65
CA HIS A 149 3.57 28.18 -28.91
C HIS A 149 4.06 27.73 -30.29
N PHE A 150 4.51 28.69 -31.10
CA PHE A 150 5.02 28.41 -32.44
C PHE A 150 6.52 28.16 -32.39
N LEU A 151 6.96 27.04 -32.96
CA LEU A 151 8.35 26.68 -33.14
C LEU A 151 8.72 26.78 -34.62
N GLN A 152 9.96 27.17 -34.88
CA GLN A 152 10.49 27.31 -36.23
C GLN A 152 11.52 26.20 -36.47
N LEU A 153 11.16 25.21 -37.28
CA LEU A 153 12.05 24.10 -37.64
C LEU A 153 12.93 24.50 -38.82
N PRO A 154 14.26 24.56 -38.66
CA PRO A 154 15.16 24.74 -39.78
C PRO A 154 15.13 23.52 -40.69
N CYS A 155 15.08 23.76 -42.00
CA CYS A 155 15.09 22.73 -43.02
C CYS A 155 16.47 22.67 -43.70
N PRO A 156 16.92 21.51 -44.20
CA PRO A 156 18.19 21.37 -44.91
C PRO A 156 18.35 22.32 -46.11
N GLY A 157 17.25 22.70 -46.77
CA GLY A 157 17.22 23.63 -47.90
C GLY A 157 17.22 25.13 -47.53
N GLY A 158 17.48 25.49 -46.27
CA GLY A 158 17.51 26.89 -45.82
C GLY A 158 16.14 27.51 -45.55
N GLY A 159 15.06 26.75 -45.72
CA GLY A 159 13.71 27.15 -45.32
C GLY A 159 13.45 26.96 -43.83
N ILE A 160 12.35 27.55 -43.35
CA ILE A 160 11.85 27.40 -41.98
C ILE A 160 10.43 26.87 -42.04
N LEU A 161 10.16 25.80 -41.30
CA LEU A 161 8.83 25.20 -41.16
C LEU A 161 8.24 25.55 -39.79
N PRO A 162 7.12 26.30 -39.71
CA PRO A 162 6.46 26.56 -38.43
C PRO A 162 5.70 25.31 -37.96
N VAL A 163 5.88 24.93 -36.70
CA VAL A 163 5.08 23.90 -36.01
C VAL A 163 4.50 24.46 -34.72
N VAL A 164 3.46 23.81 -34.21
CA VAL A 164 2.70 24.30 -33.07
C VAL A 164 2.78 23.31 -31.92
N LEU A 165 3.15 23.80 -30.74
CA LEU A 165 3.05 23.06 -29.49
C LEU A 165 1.98 23.67 -28.57
N PRO A 166 1.18 22.86 -27.87
CA PRO A 166 0.23 23.37 -26.89
C PRO A 166 0.94 23.94 -25.66
N VAL A 167 0.43 25.04 -25.13
CA VAL A 167 0.86 25.61 -23.84
C VAL A 167 -0.10 25.11 -22.77
N ILE A 168 0.37 24.18 -21.94
CA ILE A 168 -0.44 23.55 -20.90
C ILE A 168 -0.41 24.41 -19.63
N HIS A 169 -1.57 24.95 -19.25
CA HIS A 169 -1.78 25.68 -18.01
C HIS A 169 -1.85 24.73 -16.80
N SER A 170 -2.66 23.68 -16.89
CA SER A 170 -2.86 22.71 -15.81
C SER A 170 -3.21 21.32 -16.35
N CYS A 171 -3.02 20.31 -15.50
CA CYS A 171 -3.47 18.95 -15.75
C CYS A 171 -4.57 18.60 -14.74
N LYS A 172 -5.63 17.93 -15.19
CA LYS A 172 -6.72 17.50 -14.32
C LYS A 172 -7.31 16.18 -14.80
N CYS A 173 -7.95 15.47 -13.88
CA CYS A 173 -8.83 14.38 -14.23
C CYS A 173 -10.13 14.94 -14.81
N SER A 174 -10.48 14.50 -16.00
CA SER A 174 -11.73 14.87 -16.67
C SER A 174 -12.29 13.67 -17.44
N ALA A 175 -13.54 13.75 -17.88
CA ALA A 175 -14.12 12.78 -18.80
C ALA A 175 -13.15 12.46 -19.95
N CYS A 176 -12.95 11.17 -20.21
CA CYS A 176 -12.13 10.70 -21.30
C CYS A 176 -12.74 11.15 -22.64
N GLN A 177 -11.94 11.74 -23.53
CA GLN A 177 -12.36 12.06 -24.89
C GLN A 177 -12.22 10.79 -25.73
N GLY A 178 -13.29 10.01 -25.84
CA GLY A 178 -13.44 9.00 -26.88
C GLY A 178 -14.13 9.65 -28.07
N GLU A 179 -13.52 9.59 -29.25
CA GLU A 179 -14.29 9.75 -30.48
C GLU A 179 -15.25 8.57 -30.56
N ASP A 180 -16.55 8.83 -30.59
CA ASP A 180 -17.56 7.83 -30.93
C ASP A 180 -17.23 7.31 -32.34
N LEU A 181 -16.66 6.10 -32.41
CA LEU A 181 -16.57 5.33 -33.64
C LEU A 181 -18.01 4.97 -34.06
N SER A 182 -18.65 5.89 -34.79
CA SER A 182 -19.91 5.68 -35.50
C SER A 182 -19.68 4.98 -36.83
#